data_AF-A0A2E5KIP7-F1
#
_entry.id   AF-A0A2E5KIP7-F1
#
_cell.length_a   1.000
_cell.length_b   1.000
_cell.length_c   1.000
_cell.angle_alpha   90.00
_cell.angle_beta   90.00
_cell.angle_gamma   90.00
#
_symmetry.space_group_name_H-M   'P 1'
#
loop_
_entity.id
_entity.type
_entity.pdbx_description
1 polymer ?
#
loop_
_entity_poly.entity_id
_entity_poly.type
_entity_poly.pdbx_seq_one_letter_code
_entity_poly.pdbx_strand_id
1 'polypeptide(L)'
;MSITEKLNNISEYLSSSKKVMGKSVIDVEKIKEMLEEVRGNLPRELEQSELIISQKESILNDASEEAEKLTAETSQHCENLIAQAQSRADEIVSQDEIVAVAEKRADEIVSQAEKTKEDTMEVVEHNKNEIMSRASAMQEESENYSSQRRKDADQYAKEVLFSLEERLSLSLAQIRKGLETMESGNKTPEEKVA
;
A
#
# COMPACT_ATOMS: atom_id res chain seq x y z
N MET A 1 -39.63 75.13 -13.46
CA MET A 1 -38.37 75.59 -14.05
C MET A 1 -37.31 75.57 -12.98
N SER A 2 -36.15 74.99 -13.26
CA SER A 2 -35.00 75.10 -12.36
C SER A 2 -34.52 76.55 -12.28
N ILE A 3 -33.80 76.91 -11.22
CA ILE A 3 -33.16 78.22 -11.15
C ILE A 3 -32.23 78.47 -12.33
N THR A 4 -31.58 77.44 -12.84
CA THR A 4 -30.76 77.53 -14.05
C THR A 4 -31.58 77.99 -15.25
N GLU A 5 -32.79 77.46 -15.44
CA GLU A 5 -33.70 77.91 -16.50
C GLU A 5 -34.18 79.35 -16.27
N LYS A 6 -34.46 79.75 -15.02
CA LYS A 6 -34.85 81.14 -14.70
C LYS A 6 -33.72 82.14 -14.93
N LEU A 7 -32.49 81.79 -14.56
CA LEU A 7 -31.29 82.59 -14.82
C LEU A 7 -31.01 82.69 -16.33
N ASN A 8 -31.21 81.61 -17.07
CA ASN A 8 -31.10 81.60 -18.53
C ASN A 8 -32.14 82.53 -19.17
N ASN A 9 -33.39 82.51 -18.69
CA ASN A 9 -34.44 83.41 -19.16
C ASN A 9 -34.10 84.89 -18.90
N ILE A 10 -33.50 85.21 -17.75
CA ILE A 10 -33.01 86.57 -17.45
C ILE A 10 -31.88 86.96 -18.43
N SER A 11 -30.92 86.07 -18.65
CA SER A 11 -29.80 86.29 -19.58
C SER A 11 -30.29 86.51 -21.02
N GLU A 12 -31.27 85.73 -21.46
CA GLU A 12 -31.85 85.82 -22.80
C GLU A 12 -32.68 87.10 -22.97
N TYR A 13 -33.44 87.50 -21.95
CA TYR A 13 -34.17 88.77 -21.93
C TYR A 13 -33.23 89.98 -21.98
N LEU A 14 -32.10 89.94 -21.25
CA LEU A 14 -31.08 90.98 -21.29
C LEU A 14 -30.37 91.03 -22.65
N SER A 15 -30.09 89.88 -23.25
CA SER A 15 -29.42 89.75 -24.55
C SER A 15 -30.28 90.22 -25.71
N SER A 16 -31.61 90.04 -25.61
CA SER A 16 -32.60 90.47 -26.62
C SER A 16 -33.07 91.92 -26.44
N SER A 17 -32.50 92.66 -25.48
CA SER A 17 -32.90 94.05 -25.19
C SER A 17 -32.64 95.00 -26.37
N LYS A 18 -33.60 95.91 -26.60
CA LYS A 18 -33.55 96.87 -27.71
C LYS A 18 -32.42 97.89 -27.45
N LYS A 19 -31.48 98.02 -28.39
CA LYS A 19 -30.39 99.00 -28.29
C LYS A 19 -30.81 100.36 -28.85
N VAL A 20 -30.59 101.43 -28.07
CA VAL A 20 -30.81 102.82 -28.45
C VAL A 20 -29.54 103.61 -28.13
N MET A 21 -28.95 104.26 -29.13
CA MET A 21 -27.68 105.01 -29.01
C MET A 21 -26.56 104.21 -28.31
N GLY A 22 -26.40 102.93 -28.66
CA GLY A 22 -25.35 102.05 -28.10
C GLY A 22 -25.63 101.53 -26.69
N LYS A 23 -26.74 101.92 -26.04
CA LYS A 23 -27.17 101.44 -24.72
C LYS A 23 -28.38 100.52 -24.84
N SER A 24 -28.41 99.45 -24.05
CA SER A 24 -29.57 98.57 -23.94
C SER A 24 -30.68 99.22 -23.13
N VAL A 25 -31.90 99.22 -23.67
CA VAL A 25 -33.11 99.68 -22.97
C VAL A 25 -33.79 98.45 -22.36
N ILE A 26 -33.94 98.45 -21.04
CA ILE A 26 -34.43 97.31 -20.26
C ILE A 26 -35.58 97.77 -19.37
N ASP A 27 -36.60 96.93 -19.23
CA ASP A 27 -37.64 97.11 -18.23
C ASP A 27 -37.14 96.63 -16.87
N VAL A 28 -36.91 97.59 -15.97
CA VAL A 28 -36.38 97.33 -14.63
C VAL A 28 -37.39 96.58 -13.76
N GLU A 29 -38.69 96.81 -13.95
CA GLU A 29 -39.74 96.11 -13.18
C GLU A 29 -39.78 94.64 -13.58
N LYS A 30 -39.70 94.36 -14.88
CA LYS A 30 -39.69 92.99 -15.39
C LYS A 30 -38.45 92.19 -14.95
N ILE A 31 -37.26 92.80 -14.93
CA ILE A 31 -36.04 92.16 -14.37
C ILE A 31 -36.21 91.88 -12.88
N LYS A 32 -36.74 92.84 -12.11
CA LYS A 32 -36.95 92.67 -10.67
C LYS A 32 -37.91 91.52 -10.38
N GLU A 33 -38.98 91.37 -11.15
CA GLU A 33 -39.93 90.28 -11.02
C GLU A 33 -39.26 88.91 -11.27
N MET A 34 -38.48 88.79 -12.35
CA MET A 34 -37.71 87.56 -12.62
C MET A 34 -36.66 87.27 -11.52
N LEU A 35 -36.03 88.31 -10.97
CA LEU A 35 -35.02 88.16 -9.91
C LEU A 35 -35.65 87.75 -8.57
N GLU A 36 -36.82 88.29 -8.23
CA GLU A 36 -37.59 87.89 -7.04
C GLU A 36 -38.10 86.45 -7.16
N GLU A 37 -38.46 86.01 -8.37
CA GLU A 37 -38.74 84.60 -8.61
C GLU A 37 -37.52 83.69 -8.35
N VAL A 38 -36.32 84.07 -8.80
CA VAL A 38 -35.10 83.31 -8.50
C VAL A 38 -34.82 83.32 -7.00
N ARG A 39 -34.91 84.49 -6.37
CA ARG A 39 -34.67 84.69 -4.94
C ARG A 39 -35.65 83.91 -4.06
N GLY A 40 -36.90 83.77 -4.49
CA GLY A 40 -37.92 82.99 -3.78
C GLY A 40 -37.74 81.48 -3.90
N ASN A 41 -37.16 80.98 -5.00
CA ASN A 41 -36.99 79.54 -5.24
C ASN A 41 -35.60 79.00 -4.84
N LEU A 42 -34.56 79.86 -4.83
CA LEU A 42 -33.18 79.49 -4.48
C LEU A 42 -32.98 78.83 -3.12
N PRO A 43 -33.56 79.36 -2.02
CA PRO A 43 -33.42 78.73 -0.72
C PRO A 43 -33.94 77.29 -0.72
N ARG A 44 -35.08 77.04 -1.37
CA ARG A 44 -35.72 75.73 -1.42
C ARG A 44 -34.92 74.72 -2.26
N GLU A 45 -34.37 75.14 -3.39
CA GLU A 45 -33.55 74.25 -4.25
C GLU A 45 -32.21 73.91 -3.59
N LEU A 46 -31.62 74.84 -2.82
CA LEU A 46 -30.43 74.59 -2.01
C LEU A 46 -30.73 73.61 -0.85
N GLU A 47 -31.81 73.83 -0.11
CA GLU A 47 -32.26 72.94 0.98
C GLU A 47 -32.54 71.52 0.46
N GLN A 48 -33.19 71.40 -0.70
CA GLN A 48 -33.38 70.10 -1.36
C GLN A 48 -32.06 69.44 -1.75
N SER A 49 -31.08 70.20 -2.23
CA SER A 49 -29.77 69.67 -2.59
C SER A 49 -28.99 69.19 -1.37
N GLU A 50 -29.03 69.94 -0.27
CA GLU A 50 -28.43 69.54 1.02
C GLU A 50 -29.07 68.26 1.55
N LEU A 51 -30.41 68.14 1.45
CA LEU A 51 -31.12 66.93 1.83
C LEU A 51 -30.69 65.72 0.98
N ILE A 52 -30.56 65.89 -0.34
CA ILE A 52 -30.10 64.81 -1.23
C ILE A 52 -28.66 64.39 -0.90
N ILE A 53 -27.78 65.35 -0.61
CA ILE A 53 -26.39 65.06 -0.21
C ILE A 53 -26.38 64.28 1.11
N SER A 54 -27.13 64.73 2.11
CA SER A 54 -27.24 64.05 3.39
C SER A 54 -27.80 62.63 3.25
N GLN A 55 -28.85 62.45 2.44
CA GLN A 55 -29.40 61.13 2.15
C GLN A 55 -28.40 60.23 1.44
N LYS A 56 -27.65 60.76 0.46
CA LYS A 56 -26.59 60.03 -0.24
C LYS A 56 -25.48 59.60 0.73
N GLU A 57 -25.03 60.49 1.62
CA GLU A 57 -24.02 60.16 2.63
C GLU A 57 -24.51 59.07 3.58
N SER A 58 -25.77 59.13 4.02
CA SER A 58 -26.38 58.06 4.82
C SER A 58 -26.37 56.73 4.08
N ILE A 59 -26.83 56.68 2.82
CA ILE A 59 -26.86 55.45 2.02
C ILE A 59 -25.45 54.87 1.83
N LEU A 60 -24.44 55.72 1.62
CA LEU A 60 -23.06 55.27 1.47
C LEU A 60 -22.50 54.69 2.77
N ASN A 61 -22.80 55.30 3.91
CA ASN A 61 -22.38 54.78 5.21
C ASN A 61 -23.07 53.45 5.52
N ASP A 62 -24.38 53.36 5.31
CA ASP A 62 -25.16 52.14 5.54
C ASP A 62 -24.64 50.99 4.65
N ALA A 63 -24.39 51.27 3.37
CA ALA A 63 -23.84 50.29 2.44
C ALA A 63 -22.41 49.85 2.81
N SER A 64 -21.59 50.77 3.33
CA SER A 64 -20.24 50.45 3.79
C SER A 64 -20.26 49.56 5.04
N GLU A 65 -21.11 49.89 6.01
CA GLU A 65 -21.27 49.09 7.23
C GLU A 65 -21.80 47.69 6.91
N GLU A 66 -22.78 47.57 6.01
CA GLU A 66 -23.32 46.29 5.59
C GLU A 66 -22.28 45.45 4.83
N ALA A 67 -21.46 46.08 3.97
CA ALA A 67 -20.37 45.39 3.27
C ALA A 67 -19.29 44.88 4.24
N GLU A 68 -18.90 45.67 5.24
CA GLU A 68 -17.95 45.27 6.27
C GLU A 68 -18.49 44.09 7.09
N LYS A 69 -19.76 44.18 7.51
CA LYS A 69 -20.44 43.12 8.24
C LYS A 69 -20.50 41.82 7.42
N LEU A 70 -20.92 41.89 6.16
CA LEU A 70 -20.97 40.72 5.28
C LEU A 70 -19.59 40.07 5.10
N THR A 71 -18.55 40.90 4.97
CA THR A 71 -17.17 40.43 4.81
C THR A 71 -16.69 39.69 6.07
N ALA A 72 -16.98 40.24 7.25
CA ALA A 72 -16.65 39.61 8.52
C ALA A 72 -17.40 38.29 8.72
N GLU A 73 -18.71 38.27 8.48
CA GLU A 73 -19.55 37.06 8.58
C GLU A 73 -19.09 35.97 7.61
N THR A 74 -18.79 36.34 6.37
CA THR A 74 -18.30 35.40 5.35
C THR A 74 -16.94 34.83 5.72
N SER A 75 -16.01 35.68 6.18
CA SER A 75 -14.68 35.23 6.61
C SER A 75 -14.79 34.24 7.76
N GLN A 76 -15.60 34.55 8.77
CA GLN A 76 -15.84 33.65 9.89
C GLN A 76 -16.50 32.34 9.44
N HIS A 77 -17.43 32.38 8.50
CA HIS A 77 -18.07 31.19 7.96
C HIS A 77 -17.08 30.30 7.20
N CYS A 78 -16.20 30.88 6.38
CA CYS A 78 -15.15 30.18 5.66
C CYS A 78 -14.16 29.51 6.62
N GLU A 79 -13.72 30.22 7.66
CA GLU A 79 -12.83 29.67 8.70
C GLU A 79 -13.48 28.45 9.38
N ASN A 80 -14.76 28.56 9.75
CA ASN A 80 -15.50 27.45 10.35
C ASN A 80 -15.64 26.24 9.40
N LEU A 81 -15.87 26.49 8.12
CA LEU A 81 -15.94 25.45 7.08
C LEU A 81 -14.61 24.71 6.93
N ILE A 82 -13.50 25.44 6.88
CA ILE A 82 -12.15 24.88 6.79
C ILE A 82 -11.85 24.05 8.03
N ALA A 83 -12.12 24.58 9.23
CA ALA A 83 -11.90 23.86 10.48
C ALA A 83 -12.71 22.56 10.56
N GLN A 84 -13.99 22.60 10.16
CA GLN A 84 -14.84 21.40 10.10
C GLN A 84 -14.33 20.38 9.06
N ALA A 85 -13.89 20.84 7.89
CA ALA A 85 -13.35 19.96 6.85
C ALA A 85 -12.06 19.28 7.32
N GLN A 86 -11.16 20.03 7.98
CA GLN A 86 -9.93 19.50 8.58
C GLN A 86 -10.25 18.48 9.67
N SER A 87 -11.13 18.81 10.62
CA SER A 87 -11.53 17.87 11.67
C SER A 87 -12.13 16.57 11.11
N ARG A 88 -12.95 16.65 10.05
CA ARG A 88 -13.48 15.45 9.38
C ARG A 88 -12.41 14.66 8.65
N ALA A 89 -11.46 15.32 8.01
CA ALA A 89 -10.33 14.64 7.36
C ALA A 89 -9.47 13.92 8.40
N ASP A 90 -9.17 14.57 9.53
CA ASP A 90 -8.45 13.98 10.65
C ASP A 90 -9.21 12.82 11.27
N GLU A 91 -10.55 12.92 11.41
CA GLU A 91 -11.39 11.80 11.84
C GLU A 91 -11.34 10.65 10.85
N ILE A 92 -11.45 10.89 9.54
CA ILE A 92 -11.38 9.83 8.51
C ILE A 92 -10.01 9.14 8.55
N VAL A 93 -8.92 9.90 8.66
CA VAL A 93 -7.56 9.37 8.76
C VAL A 93 -7.34 8.64 10.09
N SER A 94 -7.84 9.16 11.20
CA SER A 94 -7.76 8.51 12.51
C SER A 94 -8.67 7.29 12.62
N GLN A 95 -9.76 7.25 11.86
CA GLN A 95 -10.68 6.12 11.71
C GLN A 95 -10.32 5.24 10.51
N ASP A 96 -9.08 5.27 10.00
CA ASP A 96 -8.60 4.18 9.14
C ASP A 96 -8.51 2.88 9.97
N GLU A 97 -9.68 2.33 10.31
CA GLU A 97 -9.92 0.92 10.57
C GLU A 97 -9.21 0.08 9.51
N ILE A 98 -9.02 0.61 8.29
CA ILE A 98 -8.25 -0.03 7.25
C ILE A 98 -6.82 -0.34 7.71
N VAL A 99 -6.12 0.60 8.35
CA VAL A 99 -4.75 0.36 8.85
C VAL A 99 -4.79 -0.62 10.03
N ALA A 100 -5.68 -0.41 11.00
CA ALA A 100 -5.77 -1.30 12.17
C ALA A 100 -6.20 -2.74 11.79
N VAL A 101 -7.12 -2.89 10.83
CA VAL A 101 -7.55 -4.18 10.27
C VAL A 101 -6.44 -4.80 9.42
N ALA A 102 -5.70 -3.99 8.65
CA ALA A 102 -4.56 -4.48 7.88
C ALA A 102 -3.44 -4.99 8.81
N GLU A 103 -3.11 -4.26 9.88
CA GLU A 103 -2.15 -4.66 10.90
C GLU A 103 -2.59 -5.95 11.60
N LYS A 104 -3.83 -5.99 12.10
CA LYS A 104 -4.38 -7.19 12.72
C LYS A 104 -4.34 -8.41 11.78
N ARG A 105 -4.68 -8.21 10.52
CA ARG A 105 -4.65 -9.29 9.52
C ARG A 105 -3.23 -9.73 9.18
N ALA A 106 -2.26 -8.81 9.18
CA ALA A 106 -0.85 -9.15 9.05
C ALA A 106 -0.37 -10.00 10.23
N ASP A 107 -0.73 -9.63 11.46
CA ASP A 107 -0.42 -10.40 12.66
C ASP A 107 -1.03 -11.80 12.62
N GLU A 108 -2.30 -11.92 12.20
CA GLU A 108 -2.97 -13.22 12.01
C GLU A 108 -2.26 -14.10 10.97
N ILE A 109 -1.81 -13.50 9.85
CA ILE A 109 -1.06 -14.23 8.81
C ILE A 109 0.29 -14.73 9.35
N VAL A 110 1.03 -13.89 10.06
CA VAL A 110 2.32 -14.26 10.66
C VAL A 110 2.13 -15.37 11.68
N SER A 111 1.16 -15.21 12.58
CA SER A 111 0.84 -16.22 13.60
C SER A 111 0.47 -17.57 12.98
N GLN A 112 -0.36 -17.56 11.93
CA GLN A 112 -0.73 -18.79 11.23
C GLN A 112 0.46 -19.42 10.50
N ALA A 113 1.33 -18.62 9.90
CA ALA A 113 2.54 -19.10 9.24
C ALA A 113 3.53 -19.72 10.24
N GLU A 114 3.72 -19.11 11.41
CA GLU A 114 4.55 -19.65 12.49
C GLU A 114 4.01 -20.98 13.01
N LYS A 115 2.70 -21.07 13.24
CA LYS A 115 2.05 -22.32 13.65
C LYS A 115 2.22 -23.41 12.59
N THR A 116 1.94 -23.11 11.32
CA THR A 116 2.10 -24.09 10.24
C THR A 116 3.55 -24.54 10.09
N LYS A 117 4.52 -23.64 10.30
CA LYS A 117 5.94 -23.99 10.33
C LYS A 117 6.24 -24.98 11.47
N GLU A 118 5.76 -24.71 12.68
CA GLU A 118 5.96 -25.59 13.84
C GLU A 118 5.35 -26.98 13.60
N ASP A 119 4.09 -27.04 13.17
CA ASP A 119 3.39 -28.28 12.84
C ASP A 119 4.16 -29.09 11.77
N THR A 120 4.66 -28.40 10.74
CA THR A 120 5.43 -29.04 9.65
C THR A 120 6.77 -29.56 10.16
N MET A 121 7.46 -28.80 11.01
CA MET A 121 8.74 -29.21 11.59
C MET A 121 8.59 -30.45 12.48
N GLU A 122 7.51 -30.54 13.25
CA GLU A 122 7.20 -31.72 14.06
C GLU A 122 7.05 -32.98 13.19
N VAL A 123 6.28 -32.87 12.09
CA VAL A 123 6.10 -33.98 11.14
C VAL A 123 7.42 -34.38 10.48
N VAL A 124 8.24 -33.42 10.08
CA VAL A 124 9.55 -33.68 9.46
C VAL A 124 10.48 -34.39 10.45
N GLU A 125 10.53 -33.95 11.70
CA GLU A 125 11.35 -34.57 12.74
C GLU A 125 10.88 -35.99 13.06
N HIS A 126 9.57 -36.22 13.15
CA HIS A 126 9.01 -37.54 13.33
C HIS A 126 9.40 -38.50 12.19
N ASN A 127 9.19 -38.08 10.94
CA ASN A 127 9.53 -38.88 9.77
C ASN A 127 11.04 -39.16 9.68
N LYS A 128 11.88 -38.16 9.99
CA LYS A 128 13.33 -38.33 10.04
C LYS A 128 13.71 -39.43 11.03
N ASN A 129 13.18 -39.39 12.24
CA ASN A 129 13.48 -40.37 13.28
C ASN A 129 13.02 -41.77 12.88
N GLU A 130 11.84 -41.90 12.27
CA GLU A 130 11.33 -43.18 11.77
C GLU A 130 12.21 -43.77 10.66
N ILE A 131 12.60 -42.94 9.67
CA ILE A 131 13.47 -43.37 8.57
C ILE A 131 14.84 -43.81 9.12
N MET A 132 15.43 -43.05 10.04
CA MET A 132 16.71 -43.40 10.65
C MET A 132 16.65 -44.72 11.43
N SER A 133 15.57 -44.95 12.18
CA SER A 133 15.35 -46.20 12.91
C SER A 133 15.24 -47.39 11.96
N ARG A 134 14.42 -47.27 10.91
CA ARG A 134 14.27 -48.31 9.88
C ARG A 134 15.59 -48.59 9.13
N ALA A 135 16.33 -47.54 8.78
CA ALA A 135 17.62 -47.69 8.10
C ALA A 135 18.64 -48.43 8.98
N SER A 136 18.68 -48.11 10.28
CA SER A 136 19.58 -48.77 11.23
C SER A 136 19.22 -50.25 11.40
N ALA A 137 17.93 -50.57 11.55
CA ALA A 137 17.46 -51.94 11.65
C ALA A 137 17.78 -52.77 10.38
N MET A 138 17.56 -52.17 9.20
CA MET A 138 17.88 -52.83 7.92
C MET A 138 19.38 -53.08 7.76
N GLN A 139 20.22 -52.13 8.21
CA GLN A 139 21.67 -52.31 8.18
C GLN A 139 22.10 -53.46 9.10
N GLU A 140 21.59 -53.50 10.34
CA GLU A 140 21.88 -54.58 11.29
C GLU A 140 21.44 -55.95 10.75
N GLU A 141 20.23 -56.04 10.19
CA GLU A 141 19.72 -57.27 9.57
C GLU A 141 20.61 -57.72 8.40
N SER A 142 21.02 -56.77 7.55
CA SER A 142 21.89 -57.06 6.39
C SER A 142 23.28 -57.54 6.82
N GLU A 143 23.85 -56.94 7.87
CA GLU A 143 25.14 -57.34 8.44
C GLU A 143 25.06 -58.75 9.03
N ASN A 144 24.01 -59.04 9.79
CA ASN A 144 23.76 -60.36 10.36
C ASN A 144 23.57 -61.42 9.27
N TYR A 145 22.73 -61.14 8.27
CA TYR A 145 22.49 -62.05 7.15
C TYR A 145 23.76 -62.31 6.33
N SER A 146 24.55 -61.26 6.05
CA SER A 146 25.85 -61.39 5.37
C SER A 146 26.84 -62.24 6.18
N SER A 147 26.91 -62.01 7.48
CA SER A 147 27.75 -62.79 8.40
C SER A 147 27.36 -64.26 8.42
N GLN A 148 26.06 -64.55 8.50
CA GLN A 148 25.56 -65.92 8.46
C GLN A 148 25.86 -66.61 7.13
N ARG A 149 25.60 -65.94 6.00
CA ARG A 149 25.92 -66.50 4.68
C ARG A 149 27.40 -66.82 4.50
N ARG A 150 28.29 -65.98 5.03
CA ARG A 150 29.74 -66.28 5.01
C ARG A 150 30.06 -67.54 5.80
N LYS A 151 29.52 -67.68 7.01
CA LYS A 151 29.72 -68.87 7.85
C LYS A 151 29.19 -70.14 7.17
N ASP A 152 28.00 -70.07 6.59
CA ASP A 152 27.38 -71.21 5.89
C ASP A 152 28.20 -71.61 4.65
N ALA A 153 28.68 -70.63 3.87
CA ALA A 153 29.55 -70.89 2.73
C ALA A 153 30.90 -71.49 3.13
N ASP A 154 31.52 -70.98 4.20
CA ASP A 154 32.76 -71.52 4.75
C ASP A 154 32.58 -72.96 5.24
N GLN A 155 31.45 -73.25 5.89
CA GLN A 155 31.11 -74.59 6.36
C GLN A 155 30.90 -75.55 5.19
N TYR A 156 30.13 -75.14 4.18
CA TYR A 156 29.94 -75.92 2.97
C TYR A 156 31.26 -76.19 2.25
N ALA A 157 32.13 -75.19 2.12
CA ALA A 157 33.45 -75.35 1.53
C ALA A 157 34.30 -76.39 2.27
N LYS A 158 34.27 -76.38 3.62
CA LYS A 158 34.94 -77.41 4.44
C LYS A 158 34.38 -78.80 4.18
N GLU A 159 33.07 -78.96 4.13
CA GLU A 159 32.43 -80.26 3.86
C GLU A 159 32.81 -80.82 2.49
N VAL A 160 32.81 -79.96 1.46
CA VAL A 160 33.27 -80.35 0.11
C VAL A 160 34.74 -80.75 0.13
N LEU A 161 35.61 -79.96 0.77
CA LEU A 161 37.04 -80.25 0.85
C LEU A 161 37.34 -81.55 1.61
N PHE A 162 36.66 -81.81 2.73
CA PHE A 162 36.79 -83.08 3.46
C PHE A 162 36.33 -84.27 2.61
N SER A 163 35.20 -84.15 1.91
CA SER A 163 34.73 -85.22 1.03
C SER A 163 35.69 -85.51 -0.14
N LEU A 164 36.38 -84.48 -0.64
CA LEU A 164 37.38 -84.62 -1.69
C LEU A 164 38.65 -85.28 -1.14
N GLU A 165 39.10 -84.90 0.05
CA GLU A 165 40.23 -85.52 0.75
C GLU A 165 39.99 -87.01 0.99
N GLU A 166 38.79 -87.39 1.46
CA GLU A 166 38.42 -88.79 1.69
C GLU A 166 38.46 -89.59 0.38
N ARG A 167 37.88 -89.04 -0.70
CA ARG A 167 37.92 -89.68 -2.03
C ARG A 167 39.34 -89.85 -2.55
N LEU A 168 40.18 -88.82 -2.45
CA LEU A 168 41.58 -88.88 -2.88
C LEU A 168 42.36 -89.90 -2.06
N SER A 169 42.11 -89.97 -0.75
CA SER A 169 42.74 -90.95 0.15
C SER A 169 42.39 -92.39 -0.26
N LEU A 170 41.11 -92.64 -0.58
CA LEU A 170 40.66 -93.94 -1.08
C LEU A 170 41.30 -94.28 -2.44
N SER A 171 41.35 -93.34 -3.38
CA SER A 171 42.00 -93.53 -4.68
C SER A 171 43.51 -93.82 -4.51
N LEU A 172 44.21 -93.08 -3.65
CA LEU A 172 45.62 -93.32 -3.35
C LEU A 172 45.86 -94.70 -2.71
N ALA A 173 44.99 -95.13 -1.79
CA ALA A 173 45.07 -96.47 -1.19
C ALA A 173 44.90 -97.58 -2.25
N GLN A 174 43.97 -97.41 -3.19
CA GLN A 174 43.79 -98.34 -4.32
C GLN A 174 45.01 -98.37 -5.23
N ILE A 175 45.60 -97.21 -5.56
CA ILE A 175 46.83 -97.12 -6.37
C ILE A 175 47.99 -97.83 -5.66
N ARG A 176 48.20 -97.60 -4.36
CA ARG A 176 49.24 -98.27 -3.57
C ARG A 176 49.08 -99.78 -3.58
N LYS A 177 47.86 -100.28 -3.34
CA LYS A 177 47.57 -101.71 -3.40
C LYS A 177 47.82 -102.30 -4.80
N GLY A 178 47.49 -101.55 -5.85
CA GLY A 178 47.82 -101.91 -7.23
C GLY A 178 49.33 -102.04 -7.46
N LEU A 179 50.11 -101.06 -7.02
CA LEU A 179 51.58 -101.07 -7.13
C LEU A 179 52.20 -102.23 -6.34
N GLU A 180 51.78 -102.48 -5.10
CA GLU A 180 52.24 -103.61 -4.29
C GLU A 180 52.00 -104.96 -4.98
N THR A 181 50.84 -105.11 -5.63
CA THR A 181 50.47 -106.32 -6.40
C THR A 181 51.39 -106.50 -7.62
N MET A 182 51.80 -105.41 -8.27
CA MET A 182 52.73 -105.46 -9.40
C MET A 182 54.18 -105.76 -8.96
N GLU A 183 54.65 -105.19 -7.84
CA GLU A 183 55.97 -105.48 -7.28
C GLU A 183 56.11 -106.93 -6.80
N SER A 184 55.04 -107.49 -6.23
CA SER A 184 55.00 -108.90 -5.81
C SER A 184 54.90 -109.87 -6.99
N GLY A 185 54.35 -109.45 -8.14
CA GLY A 185 54.41 -110.19 -9.40
C GLY A 185 55.79 -110.20 -10.08
N ASN A 186 56.71 -109.34 -9.66
CA ASN A 186 58.07 -109.22 -10.22
C ASN A 186 59.14 -109.98 -9.42
N LYS A 187 58.74 -110.76 -8.39
CA LYS A 187 59.62 -111.73 -7.72
C LYS A 187 59.46 -113.11 -8.38
N THR A 188 60.22 -113.34 -9.44
CA THR A 188 60.51 -114.68 -9.96
C THR A 188 61.22 -115.51 -8.88
N PRO A 189 60.75 -116.72 -8.52
CA PRO A 189 61.59 -117.68 -7.81
C PRO A 189 62.63 -118.23 -8.77
N GLU A 190 63.91 -118.03 -8.45
CA GLU A 190 65.03 -118.77 -9.05
C GLU A 190 64.82 -120.29 -8.89
N GLU A 191 65.23 -120.99 -9.95
CA GLU A 191 65.11 -122.44 -10.19
C GLU A 191 65.52 -123.33 -9.02
N LYS A 192 64.85 -124.49 -8.90
CA LYS A 192 65.55 -125.74 -8.58
C LYS A 192 65.08 -126.89 -9.48
N VAL A 193 66.04 -127.31 -10.30
CA VAL A 193 66.18 -128.57 -11.02
C VAL A 193 66.02 -129.77 -10.09
N ALA A 194 65.22 -130.75 -10.52
CA ALA A 194 65.46 -132.20 -10.39
C ALA A 194 64.56 -132.95 -11.38
#